data_AF-A0A918JYI8-F1
#
_entry.id   AF-A0A918JYI8-F1
#
_cell.length_a   1.000
_cell.length_b   1.000
_cell.length_c   1.000
_cell.angle_alpha   90.00
_cell.angle_beta   90.00
_cell.angle_gamma   90.00
#
_symmetry.space_group_name_H-M   'P 1'
#
loop_
_entity.id
_entity.type
_entity.pdbx_description
1 polymer ?
#
loop_
_entity_poly.entity_id
_entity_poly.type
_entity_poly.pdbx_seq_one_letter_code
_entity_poly.pdbx_strand_id
1 'polypeptide(L)'
;MISNSLFDLQSIKSDLTTALDSSLSDIGWVHNNINSWVKVSLQEKMESSIGDIARKITTNGNGKIGNPPGGGFRVTFGLQILVGYKIRVRGNANIGYGKRYGNFGATSSLHISAYNAGLGSGVHKKNLVVDLTAAVNLTVGAGQGTPLQSYSLNYNSPIPMLNDFQNSFSYGQLLTWNSALQENQFSLNRIQREGMIGFRLGDVNVSSNNDTKRVYFGGGTDMGWTGEISVATPFLEVGFQDFSGDFLKTSKTGGVEEERREIIIDEIKKIKKNFNLDALDKKDKINRLEKELGVLTNNRYHNQTSYQKKINKASTYIRINNSNGYNATVDLIGDAWLQNAIHKAIKDFRFEYNYKKTEVWSGKSW
;
A
#
# COMPACT_ATOMS: atom_id res chain seq x y z
N MET A 1 -17.91 -30.35 -9.27
CA MET A 1 -17.19 -29.09 -9.56
C MET A 1 -16.56 -28.61 -8.28
N ILE A 2 -15.25 -28.82 -8.10
CA ILE A 2 -14.52 -28.29 -6.95
C ILE A 2 -14.00 -26.92 -7.38
N SER A 3 -14.53 -25.85 -6.80
CA SER A 3 -14.04 -24.50 -7.04
C SER A 3 -12.70 -24.34 -6.32
N ASN A 4 -11.61 -24.74 -6.96
CA ASN A 4 -10.26 -24.40 -6.51
C ASN A 4 -10.02 -22.92 -6.83
N SER A 5 -10.52 -22.04 -5.97
CA SER A 5 -10.08 -20.64 -5.97
C SER A 5 -8.60 -20.65 -5.63
N LEU A 6 -7.76 -20.11 -6.52
CA LEU A 6 -6.33 -19.89 -6.27
C LEU A 6 -6.08 -19.05 -4.99
N PHE A 7 -7.13 -18.39 -4.48
CA PHE A 7 -7.13 -17.56 -3.28
C PHE A 7 -8.41 -17.79 -2.46
N ASP A 8 -8.37 -18.71 -1.50
CA ASP A 8 -9.42 -18.79 -0.48
C ASP A 8 -9.12 -17.78 0.63
N LEU A 9 -9.55 -16.54 0.41
CA LEU A 9 -9.32 -15.42 1.33
C LEU A 9 -10.03 -15.60 2.67
N GLN A 10 -11.15 -16.32 2.70
CA GLN A 10 -11.85 -16.65 3.94
C GLN A 10 -11.03 -17.66 4.75
N SER A 11 -10.46 -18.66 4.08
CA SER A 11 -9.51 -19.60 4.69
C SER A 11 -8.24 -18.90 5.18
N ILE A 12 -7.62 -18.00 4.40
CA ILE A 12 -6.45 -17.22 4.83
C ILE A 12 -6.76 -16.39 6.09
N LYS A 13 -7.89 -15.65 6.10
CA LYS A 13 -8.30 -14.88 7.27
C LYS A 13 -8.57 -15.79 8.47
N SER A 14 -9.22 -16.94 8.25
CA SER A 14 -9.54 -17.93 9.29
C SER A 14 -8.26 -18.54 9.87
N ASP A 15 -7.30 -18.95 9.04
CA ASP A 15 -6.02 -19.54 9.44
C ASP A 15 -5.23 -18.54 10.29
N LEU A 16 -5.13 -17.27 9.85
CA LEU A 16 -4.44 -16.22 10.61
C LEU A 16 -5.16 -15.86 11.92
N THR A 17 -6.51 -15.81 11.90
CA THR A 17 -7.31 -15.52 13.10
C THR A 17 -7.17 -16.65 14.12
N THR A 18 -7.20 -17.90 13.67
CA THR A 18 -7.03 -19.09 14.51
C THR A 18 -5.63 -19.14 15.12
N ALA A 19 -4.59 -18.82 14.34
CA ALA A 19 -3.22 -18.74 14.86
C ALA A 19 -3.07 -17.64 15.90
N LEU A 20 -3.67 -16.47 15.67
CA LEU A 20 -3.68 -15.36 16.61
C LEU A 20 -4.44 -15.70 17.90
N ASP A 21 -5.65 -16.26 17.79
CA ASP A 21 -6.50 -16.61 18.93
C ASP A 21 -5.87 -17.75 19.76
N SER A 22 -5.31 -18.77 19.09
CA SER A 22 -4.55 -19.84 19.73
C SER A 22 -3.27 -19.33 20.40
N SER A 23 -2.62 -18.31 19.84
CA SER A 23 -1.52 -17.68 20.55
C SER A 23 -2.03 -16.92 21.77
N LEU A 24 -3.08 -16.11 21.63
CA LEU A 24 -3.63 -15.34 22.74
C LEU A 24 -4.09 -16.22 23.92
N SER A 25 -4.57 -17.44 23.66
CA SER A 25 -4.92 -18.40 24.71
C SER A 25 -3.72 -18.92 25.51
N ASP A 26 -2.50 -18.82 24.98
CA ASP A 26 -1.28 -19.27 25.68
C ASP A 26 -0.78 -18.24 26.71
N ILE A 27 -1.30 -17.02 26.69
CA ILE A 27 -0.97 -15.96 27.65
C ILE A 27 -1.44 -16.38 29.04
N GLY A 28 -0.50 -16.51 29.99
CA GLY A 28 -0.80 -16.84 31.38
C GLY A 28 -1.06 -18.33 31.66
N TRP A 29 -1.23 -19.16 30.63
CA TRP A 29 -1.38 -20.61 30.76
C TRP A 29 -0.08 -21.37 30.48
N VAL A 30 0.62 -21.00 29.40
CA VAL A 30 1.88 -21.64 28.98
C VAL A 30 3.07 -20.71 29.22
N HIS A 31 2.84 -19.41 29.08
CA HIS A 31 3.89 -18.40 29.24
C HIS A 31 3.45 -17.32 30.25
N ASN A 32 4.13 -17.29 31.40
CA ASN A 32 3.92 -16.28 32.44
C ASN A 32 4.56 -14.91 32.12
N ASN A 33 5.42 -14.86 31.09
CA ASN A 33 6.09 -13.64 30.65
C ASN A 33 5.62 -13.28 29.24
N ILE A 34 5.09 -12.07 29.08
CA ILE A 34 4.62 -11.51 27.80
C ILE A 34 5.71 -11.56 26.72
N ASN A 35 6.97 -11.31 27.05
CA ASN A 35 8.07 -11.37 26.09
C ASN A 35 8.37 -12.81 25.63
N SER A 36 8.22 -13.79 26.53
CA SER A 36 8.37 -15.21 26.19
C SER A 36 7.21 -15.68 25.33
N TRP A 37 5.99 -15.27 25.67
CA TRP A 37 4.79 -15.56 24.89
C TRP A 37 4.90 -15.00 23.46
N VAL A 38 5.33 -13.75 23.31
CA VAL A 38 5.49 -13.10 22.00
C VAL A 38 6.50 -13.84 21.13
N LYS A 39 7.68 -14.17 21.69
CA LYS A 39 8.79 -14.75 20.92
C LYS A 39 8.59 -16.23 20.58
N VAL A 40 7.84 -16.95 21.40
CA VAL A 40 7.67 -18.40 21.24
C VAL A 40 6.29 -18.65 20.64
N SER A 41 5.22 -18.49 21.41
CA SER A 41 3.87 -18.83 20.96
C SER A 41 3.38 -17.95 19.79
N LEU A 42 3.41 -16.62 19.93
CA LEU A 42 2.83 -15.75 18.90
C LEU A 42 3.62 -15.80 17.60
N GLN A 43 4.95 -15.70 17.71
CA GLN A 43 5.82 -15.76 16.56
C GLN A 43 5.71 -17.10 15.83
N GLU A 44 5.89 -18.23 16.51
CA GLU A 44 5.91 -19.55 15.86
C GLU A 44 4.56 -19.89 15.21
N LYS A 45 3.44 -19.63 15.89
CA LYS A 45 2.10 -19.94 15.35
C LYS A 45 1.76 -19.06 14.14
N MET A 46 2.10 -17.78 14.17
CA MET A 46 1.89 -16.88 13.04
C MET A 46 2.81 -17.23 11.87
N GLU A 47 4.09 -17.49 12.12
CA GLU A 47 5.05 -17.92 11.09
C GLU A 47 4.63 -19.26 10.47
N SER A 48 4.16 -20.23 11.26
CA SER A 48 3.65 -21.52 10.76
C SER A 48 2.41 -21.34 9.89
N SER A 49 1.41 -20.59 10.36
CA SER A 49 0.15 -20.36 9.61
C SER A 49 0.42 -19.64 8.29
N ILE A 50 1.27 -18.61 8.32
CA ILE A 50 1.70 -17.89 7.11
C ILE A 50 2.50 -18.81 6.18
N GLY A 51 3.39 -19.64 6.72
CA GLY A 51 4.13 -20.64 5.97
C GLY A 51 3.22 -21.68 5.31
N ASP A 52 2.15 -22.10 5.98
CA ASP A 52 1.12 -22.98 5.43
C ASP A 52 0.33 -22.32 4.31
N ILE A 53 -0.06 -21.06 4.48
CA ILE A 53 -0.71 -20.28 3.42
C ILE A 53 0.18 -20.20 2.19
N ALA A 54 1.47 -19.85 2.38
CA ALA A 54 2.43 -19.82 1.29
C ALA A 54 2.62 -21.19 0.64
N ARG A 55 2.75 -22.26 1.44
CA ARG A 55 2.84 -23.63 0.93
C ARG A 55 1.62 -23.99 0.09
N LYS A 56 0.41 -23.80 0.60
CA LYS A 56 -0.86 -24.03 -0.13
C LYS A 56 -0.91 -23.26 -1.46
N ILE A 57 -0.39 -22.04 -1.50
CA ILE A 57 -0.31 -21.21 -2.71
C ILE A 57 0.80 -21.72 -3.67
N THR A 58 1.94 -22.17 -3.14
CA THR A 58 3.09 -22.65 -3.93
C THR A 58 2.98 -24.10 -4.41
N THR A 59 2.27 -24.99 -3.73
CA THR A 59 2.18 -26.43 -4.08
C THR A 59 1.38 -26.69 -5.36
N ASN A 60 0.81 -25.66 -5.99
CA ASN A 60 0.30 -25.70 -7.36
C ASN A 60 1.39 -25.45 -8.43
N GLY A 61 2.66 -25.25 -8.03
CA GLY A 61 3.80 -25.12 -8.96
C GLY A 61 5.08 -25.72 -8.38
N ASN A 62 5.62 -26.74 -9.05
CA ASN A 62 6.92 -27.36 -8.74
C ASN A 62 8.10 -26.40 -9.00
N GLY A 63 8.25 -25.35 -8.18
CA GLY A 63 9.34 -24.39 -8.27
C GLY A 63 10.42 -24.62 -7.20
N LYS A 64 11.63 -25.00 -7.62
CA LYS A 64 12.81 -25.07 -6.75
C LYS A 64 13.10 -23.69 -6.15
N ILE A 65 13.20 -23.63 -4.82
CA ILE A 65 13.61 -22.44 -4.06
C ILE A 65 15.13 -22.27 -4.26
N GLY A 66 15.50 -21.47 -5.26
CA GLY A 66 16.86 -21.04 -5.50
C GLY A 66 16.82 -19.68 -6.18
N ASN A 67 17.38 -18.65 -5.54
CA ASN A 67 17.52 -17.31 -6.10
C ASN A 67 18.96 -17.14 -6.63
N PRO A 68 19.15 -16.88 -7.93
CA PRO A 68 20.25 -16.04 -8.37
C PRO A 68 19.85 -15.07 -9.52
N PRO A 69 20.73 -14.14 -9.95
CA PRO A 69 20.34 -12.94 -10.68
C PRO A 69 19.89 -13.29 -12.10
N GLY A 70 18.86 -12.60 -12.59
CA GLY A 70 18.31 -12.85 -13.93
C GLY A 70 16.94 -13.53 -13.95
N GLY A 71 16.49 -14.16 -12.86
CA GLY A 71 15.09 -14.52 -12.67
C GLY A 71 14.85 -15.61 -11.63
N GLY A 72 13.64 -15.66 -11.09
CA GLY A 72 13.33 -16.61 -10.02
C GLY A 72 12.02 -16.30 -9.32
N PHE A 73 11.62 -17.26 -8.47
CA PHE A 73 10.49 -17.13 -7.57
C PHE A 73 11.00 -16.88 -6.16
N ARG A 74 10.36 -15.97 -5.44
CA ARG A 74 10.67 -15.70 -4.03
C ARG A 74 9.42 -15.49 -3.22
N VAL A 75 9.48 -16.00 -2.01
CA VAL A 75 8.52 -15.74 -0.95
C VAL A 75 9.26 -14.99 0.15
N THR A 76 8.63 -13.96 0.72
CA THR A 76 9.13 -13.25 1.89
C THR A 76 8.06 -13.17 2.95
N PHE A 77 8.49 -13.19 4.20
CA PHE A 77 7.61 -13.15 5.36
C PHE A 77 8.06 -12.07 6.33
N GLY A 78 7.10 -11.37 6.91
CA GLY A 78 7.35 -10.36 7.92
C GLY A 78 6.37 -10.46 9.06
N LEU A 79 6.90 -10.43 10.28
CA LEU A 79 6.10 -10.32 11.50
C LEU A 79 6.60 -9.15 12.35
N GLN A 80 5.68 -8.25 12.67
CA GLN A 80 5.91 -7.12 13.56
C GLN A 80 4.91 -7.18 14.71
N ILE A 81 5.43 -7.13 15.93
CA ILE A 81 4.63 -7.22 17.15
C ILE A 81 5.00 -6.03 18.03
N LEU A 82 3.98 -5.28 18.43
CA LEU A 82 4.11 -4.17 19.35
C LEU A 82 3.31 -4.45 20.62
N VAL A 83 4.04 -4.60 21.72
CA VAL A 83 3.50 -4.87 23.04
C VAL A 83 3.45 -3.58 23.84
N GLY A 84 2.24 -3.15 24.22
CA GLY A 84 2.01 -2.06 25.17
C GLY A 84 0.76 -2.36 26.00
N TYR A 85 0.00 -1.33 26.40
CA TYR A 85 -1.30 -1.51 27.06
C TYR A 85 -2.33 -2.33 26.22
N LYS A 86 -2.09 -2.45 24.91
CA LYS A 86 -2.80 -3.34 23.99
C LYS A 86 -1.79 -4.04 23.09
N ILE A 87 -2.06 -5.29 22.71
CA ILE A 87 -1.26 -6.06 21.76
C ILE A 87 -1.63 -5.62 20.34
N ARG A 88 -0.63 -5.19 19.57
CA ARG A 88 -0.77 -4.84 18.16
C ARG A 88 0.13 -5.74 17.32
N VAL A 89 -0.43 -6.30 16.24
CA VAL A 89 0.25 -7.28 15.38
C VAL A 89 0.08 -6.85 13.93
N ARG A 90 1.17 -6.99 13.17
CA ARG A 90 1.19 -6.91 11.71
C ARG A 90 1.94 -8.12 11.16
N GLY A 91 1.28 -8.89 10.32
CA GLY A 91 1.89 -9.99 9.57
C GLY A 91 1.79 -9.71 8.08
N ASN A 92 2.81 -10.05 7.32
CA ASN A 92 2.78 -10.01 5.87
C ASN A 92 3.42 -11.24 5.23
N ALA A 93 2.90 -11.58 4.06
CA ALA A 93 3.39 -12.65 3.21
C ALA A 93 3.38 -12.15 1.77
N ASN A 94 4.54 -12.21 1.11
CA ASN A 94 4.69 -11.68 -0.23
C ASN A 94 5.31 -12.75 -1.12
N ILE A 95 4.76 -12.91 -2.31
CA ILE A 95 5.17 -13.92 -3.26
C ILE A 95 5.39 -13.26 -4.61
N GLY A 96 6.50 -13.53 -5.26
CA GLY A 96 6.87 -12.81 -6.47
C GLY A 96 7.72 -13.64 -7.40
N TYR A 97 7.53 -13.40 -8.69
CA TYR A 97 8.37 -13.88 -9.75
C TYR A 97 9.03 -12.70 -10.44
N GLY A 98 10.34 -12.78 -10.65
CA GLY A 98 11.11 -11.78 -11.38
C GLY A 98 11.90 -12.40 -12.51
N LYS A 99 12.18 -11.61 -13.54
CA LYS A 99 13.14 -11.96 -14.59
C LYS A 99 13.87 -10.71 -15.05
N ARG A 100 15.20 -10.81 -15.21
CA ARG A 100 16.04 -9.77 -15.78
C ARG A 100 16.73 -10.30 -17.04
N TYR A 101 16.67 -9.50 -18.10
CA TYR A 101 17.34 -9.74 -19.36
C TYR A 101 18.13 -8.49 -19.75
N GLY A 102 19.45 -8.52 -19.49
CA GLY A 102 20.33 -7.38 -19.71
C GLY A 102 19.89 -6.15 -18.92
N ASN A 103 19.51 -5.11 -19.65
CA ASN A 103 19.08 -3.80 -19.12
C ASN A 103 17.58 -3.73 -18.80
N PHE A 104 16.86 -4.85 -18.90
CA PHE A 104 15.42 -4.93 -18.65
C PHE A 104 15.12 -5.91 -17.52
N GLY A 105 14.21 -5.55 -16.63
CA GLY A 105 13.68 -6.37 -15.56
C GLY A 105 12.15 -6.35 -15.57
N ALA A 106 11.53 -7.46 -15.25
CA ALA A 106 10.08 -7.56 -15.07
C ALA A 106 9.80 -8.35 -13.80
N THR A 107 8.82 -7.90 -13.03
CA THR A 107 8.42 -8.54 -11.77
C THR A 107 6.90 -8.57 -11.70
N SER A 108 6.37 -9.68 -11.22
CA SER A 108 4.98 -9.81 -10.82
C SER A 108 4.93 -10.38 -9.40
N SER A 109 4.09 -9.81 -8.55
CA SER A 109 3.99 -10.24 -7.16
C SER A 109 2.59 -10.10 -6.61
N LEU A 110 2.33 -10.88 -5.57
CA LEU A 110 1.15 -10.79 -4.75
C LEU A 110 1.59 -10.56 -3.30
N HIS A 111 0.89 -9.64 -2.65
CA HIS A 111 1.19 -9.20 -1.29
C HIS A 111 -0.05 -9.38 -0.43
N ILE A 112 0.13 -10.01 0.72
CA ILE A 112 -0.90 -10.15 1.73
C ILE A 112 -0.35 -9.48 2.98
N SER A 113 -1.07 -8.49 3.49
CA SER A 113 -0.76 -7.85 4.76
C SER A 113 -1.97 -7.89 5.67
N ALA A 114 -1.79 -8.34 6.90
CA ALA A 114 -2.84 -8.42 7.90
C ALA A 114 -2.41 -7.70 9.17
N TYR A 115 -3.22 -6.75 9.63
CA TYR A 115 -2.87 -5.92 10.77
C TYR A 115 -4.11 -5.47 11.56
N ASN A 116 -3.98 -5.40 12.89
CA ASN A 116 -5.04 -4.91 13.78
C ASN A 116 -4.80 -3.47 14.27
N ALA A 117 -3.72 -2.84 13.81
CA ALA A 117 -3.38 -1.45 14.11
C ALA A 117 -2.46 -0.84 13.03
N GLY A 118 -2.67 0.44 12.71
CA GLY A 118 -1.94 1.17 11.66
C GLY A 118 -2.89 1.91 10.72
N LEU A 119 -2.40 2.25 9.52
CA LEU A 119 -3.20 2.80 8.41
C LEU A 119 -4.34 1.85 8.04
N GLY A 120 -5.48 2.36 7.57
CA GLY A 120 -6.65 1.53 7.22
C GLY A 120 -7.40 0.87 8.38
N SER A 121 -6.85 0.85 9.60
CA SER A 121 -7.52 0.32 10.80
C SER A 121 -8.23 1.41 11.62
N GLY A 122 -9.50 1.19 11.95
CA GLY A 122 -10.27 2.10 12.79
C GLY A 122 -9.71 2.16 14.23
N VAL A 123 -9.73 3.35 14.84
CA VAL A 123 -9.29 3.53 16.23
C VAL A 123 -10.17 2.70 17.17
N HIS A 124 -9.54 1.90 18.03
CA HIS A 124 -10.18 1.03 19.03
C HIS A 124 -10.98 -0.18 18.52
N LYS A 125 -10.88 -0.55 17.24
CA LYS A 125 -11.44 -1.83 16.78
C LYS A 125 -10.45 -2.98 16.99
N LYS A 126 -10.97 -4.15 17.39
CA LYS A 126 -10.23 -5.42 17.51
C LYS A 126 -10.09 -6.16 16.17
N ASN A 127 -10.79 -5.70 15.13
CA ASN A 127 -10.90 -6.43 13.87
C ASN A 127 -9.62 -6.29 13.05
N LEU A 128 -9.14 -7.43 12.54
CA LEU A 128 -8.03 -7.51 11.61
C LEU A 128 -8.41 -6.87 10.27
N VAL A 129 -7.57 -5.97 9.78
CA VAL A 129 -7.63 -5.45 8.40
C VAL A 129 -6.64 -6.25 7.57
N VAL A 130 -7.12 -6.74 6.44
CA VAL A 130 -6.35 -7.42 5.40
C VAL A 130 -6.27 -6.55 4.16
N ASP A 131 -5.06 -6.39 3.65
CA ASP A 131 -4.72 -5.90 2.31
C ASP A 131 -4.28 -7.07 1.44
N LEU A 132 -4.81 -7.15 0.22
CA LEU A 132 -4.37 -8.05 -0.83
C LEU A 132 -3.99 -7.20 -2.04
N THR A 133 -2.71 -7.23 -2.43
CA THR A 133 -2.22 -6.42 -3.56
C THR A 133 -1.58 -7.30 -4.60
N ALA A 134 -2.08 -7.27 -5.83
CA ALA A 134 -1.36 -7.79 -6.98
C ALA A 134 -0.56 -6.64 -7.62
N ALA A 135 0.71 -6.87 -7.91
CA ALA A 135 1.62 -5.88 -8.47
C ALA A 135 2.33 -6.45 -9.70
N VAL A 136 2.50 -5.61 -10.72
CA VAL A 136 3.36 -5.88 -11.88
C VAL A 136 4.23 -4.65 -12.11
N ASN A 137 5.53 -4.85 -12.27
CA ASN A 137 6.49 -3.77 -12.45
C ASN A 137 7.54 -4.13 -13.51
N LEU A 138 7.85 -3.16 -14.36
CA LEU A 138 8.91 -3.20 -15.35
C LEU A 138 10.02 -2.25 -14.92
N THR A 139 11.26 -2.69 -15.03
CA THR A 139 12.45 -1.90 -14.68
C THR A 139 13.38 -1.85 -15.88
N VAL A 140 13.85 -0.66 -16.21
CA VAL A 140 14.94 -0.46 -17.19
C VAL A 140 16.12 0.11 -16.44
N GLY A 141 17.29 -0.49 -16.60
CA GLY A 141 18.46 -0.06 -15.83
C GLY A 141 19.77 -0.53 -16.42
N ALA A 142 20.85 -0.11 -15.77
CA ALA A 142 22.21 -0.45 -16.13
C ALA A 142 23.05 -0.74 -14.89
N GLY A 143 24.12 -1.51 -15.09
CA GLY A 143 25.04 -1.92 -14.03
C GLY A 143 24.46 -2.98 -13.09
N GLN A 144 25.30 -3.38 -12.14
CA GLN A 144 24.97 -4.31 -11.07
C GLN A 144 25.31 -3.59 -9.76
N GLY A 145 24.31 -3.39 -8.91
CA GLY A 145 24.48 -2.77 -7.60
C GLY A 145 24.08 -3.72 -6.47
N THR A 146 24.32 -3.28 -5.23
CA THR A 146 23.79 -3.95 -4.03
C THR A 146 22.27 -4.06 -4.14
N PRO A 147 21.64 -5.24 -3.98
CA PRO A 147 20.18 -5.35 -4.07
C PRO A 147 19.48 -4.42 -3.07
N LEU A 148 18.57 -3.57 -3.55
CA LEU A 148 17.79 -2.64 -2.71
C LEU A 148 16.29 -2.99 -2.76
N GLN A 149 15.61 -2.73 -1.63
CA GLN A 149 14.20 -2.98 -1.46
C GLN A 149 13.35 -1.89 -2.11
N SER A 150 12.31 -2.30 -2.82
CA SER A 150 11.19 -1.46 -3.27
C SER A 150 9.90 -1.98 -2.68
N TYR A 151 8.91 -1.10 -2.53
CA TYR A 151 7.60 -1.44 -1.98
C TYR A 151 6.54 -1.30 -3.05
N SER A 152 5.55 -2.20 -3.04
CA SER A 152 4.45 -2.15 -4.00
C SER A 152 3.39 -1.16 -3.54
N LEU A 153 2.86 -1.37 -2.33
CA LEU A 153 1.77 -0.58 -1.74
C LEU A 153 2.22 0.31 -0.57
N ASN A 154 2.95 -0.30 0.35
CA ASN A 154 3.42 0.32 1.57
C ASN A 154 4.58 -0.52 2.12
N TYR A 155 5.20 -0.10 3.23
CA TYR A 155 6.38 -0.80 3.75
C TYR A 155 6.14 -2.25 4.24
N ASN A 156 4.88 -2.70 4.33
CA ASN A 156 4.49 -4.08 4.65
C ASN A 156 4.33 -4.96 3.40
N SER A 157 4.38 -4.35 2.22
CA SER A 157 4.30 -5.03 0.93
C SER A 157 5.63 -4.92 0.17
N PRO A 158 6.76 -5.41 0.72
CA PRO A 158 8.03 -5.42 0.01
C PRO A 158 7.92 -6.27 -1.25
N ILE A 159 8.34 -5.72 -2.39
CA ILE A 159 8.50 -6.48 -3.62
C ILE A 159 9.53 -7.58 -3.34
N PRO A 160 9.17 -8.87 -3.47
CA PRO A 160 10.10 -9.96 -3.13
C PRO A 160 11.37 -9.92 -3.99
N MET A 161 11.24 -9.48 -5.24
CA MET A 161 12.35 -9.28 -6.15
C MET A 161 13.04 -7.95 -5.87
N LEU A 162 14.26 -8.01 -5.33
CA LEU A 162 15.07 -6.81 -5.08
C LEU A 162 15.56 -6.22 -6.40
N ASN A 163 15.65 -4.90 -6.46
CA ASN A 163 16.24 -4.21 -7.58
C ASN A 163 17.76 -4.30 -7.47
N ASP A 164 18.42 -4.96 -8.43
CA ASP A 164 19.87 -5.17 -8.46
C ASP A 164 20.58 -4.33 -9.55
N PHE A 165 19.86 -3.46 -10.26
CA PHE A 165 20.47 -2.48 -11.15
C PHE A 165 21.22 -1.42 -10.34
N GLN A 166 22.36 -0.93 -10.83
CA GLN A 166 23.05 0.20 -10.18
C GLN A 166 22.30 1.52 -10.42
N ASN A 167 21.81 1.72 -11.64
CA ASN A 167 20.96 2.84 -12.00
C ASN A 167 19.73 2.29 -12.72
N SER A 168 18.53 2.72 -12.34
CA SER A 168 17.32 2.24 -13.01
C SER A 168 16.13 3.18 -12.86
N PHE A 169 15.17 2.97 -13.74
CA PHE A 169 13.82 3.49 -13.65
C PHE A 169 12.85 2.32 -13.68
N SER A 170 11.85 2.34 -12.81
CA SER A 170 10.82 1.31 -12.74
C SER A 170 9.43 1.92 -12.82
N TYR A 171 8.53 1.21 -13.48
CA TYR A 171 7.13 1.58 -13.60
C TYR A 171 6.23 0.35 -13.46
N GLY A 172 5.19 0.48 -12.65
CA GLY A 172 4.29 -0.62 -12.35
C GLY A 172 2.83 -0.22 -12.18
N GLN A 173 2.01 -1.26 -12.05
CA GLN A 173 0.59 -1.19 -11.74
C GLN A 173 0.26 -2.12 -10.58
N LEU A 174 -0.66 -1.67 -9.75
CA LEU A 174 -1.06 -2.28 -8.50
C LEU A 174 -2.58 -2.43 -8.52
N LEU A 175 -3.06 -3.56 -8.04
CA LEU A 175 -4.47 -3.84 -7.81
C LEU A 175 -4.65 -4.24 -6.36
N THR A 176 -5.26 -3.35 -5.59
CA THR A 176 -5.34 -3.45 -4.13
C THR A 176 -6.79 -3.70 -3.71
N TRP A 177 -7.00 -4.77 -2.94
CA TRP A 177 -8.21 -5.02 -2.19
C TRP A 177 -7.93 -4.78 -0.71
N ASN A 178 -8.77 -3.96 -0.07
CA ASN A 178 -8.69 -3.67 1.35
C ASN A 178 -10.01 -4.03 2.05
N SER A 179 -9.91 -4.90 3.06
CA SER A 179 -11.07 -5.38 3.83
C SER A 179 -11.83 -4.30 4.61
N ALA A 180 -11.17 -3.21 5.02
CA ALA A 180 -11.79 -2.13 5.79
C ALA A 180 -12.70 -1.24 4.94
N LEU A 181 -12.38 -1.09 3.65
CA LEU A 181 -13.23 -0.41 2.67
C LEU A 181 -14.37 -1.32 2.20
N GLN A 182 -14.08 -2.62 2.04
CA GLN A 182 -15.02 -3.54 1.39
C GLN A 182 -15.91 -4.34 2.35
N GLU A 183 -15.92 -4.01 3.64
CA GLU A 183 -16.72 -4.69 4.66
C GLU A 183 -16.51 -6.22 4.68
N ASN A 184 -15.31 -6.68 4.32
CA ASN A 184 -14.95 -8.09 4.11
C ASN A 184 -15.66 -8.81 2.95
N GLN A 185 -16.32 -8.10 2.04
CA GLN A 185 -16.86 -8.68 0.82
C GLN A 185 -15.89 -8.46 -0.33
N PHE A 186 -15.49 -9.53 -1.01
CA PHE A 186 -14.64 -9.41 -2.19
C PHE A 186 -15.47 -8.96 -3.40
N SER A 187 -15.08 -7.86 -4.04
CA SER A 187 -15.68 -7.42 -5.30
C SER A 187 -14.61 -6.87 -6.23
N LEU A 188 -14.57 -7.40 -7.46
CA LEU A 188 -13.68 -6.89 -8.51
C LEU A 188 -13.96 -5.42 -8.85
N ASN A 189 -15.20 -4.97 -8.70
CA ASN A 189 -15.61 -3.58 -8.97
C ASN A 189 -15.12 -2.59 -7.90
N ARG A 190 -14.60 -3.10 -6.78
CA ARG A 190 -14.11 -2.30 -5.64
C ARG A 190 -12.61 -2.41 -5.45
N ILE A 191 -11.91 -3.08 -6.37
CA ILE A 191 -10.45 -3.13 -6.40
C ILE A 191 -9.93 -1.75 -6.75
N GLN A 192 -9.03 -1.24 -5.91
CA GLN A 192 -8.33 0.00 -6.17
C GLN A 192 -7.19 -0.27 -7.15
N ARG A 193 -7.02 0.63 -8.12
CA ARG A 193 -5.86 0.62 -9.03
C ARG A 193 -4.91 1.74 -8.66
N GLU A 194 -3.64 1.41 -8.48
CA GLU A 194 -2.58 2.39 -8.24
C GLU A 194 -1.45 2.19 -9.27
N GLY A 195 -0.75 3.27 -9.58
CA GLY A 195 0.51 3.17 -10.29
C GLY A 195 1.68 3.19 -9.35
N MET A 196 2.79 2.62 -9.78
CA MET A 196 4.06 2.69 -9.09
C MET A 196 5.13 3.27 -9.99
N ILE A 197 5.98 4.14 -9.45
CA ILE A 197 7.16 4.67 -10.11
C ILE A 197 8.34 4.47 -9.16
N GLY A 198 9.49 4.09 -9.71
CA GLY A 198 10.71 4.05 -8.94
C GLY A 198 11.90 4.50 -9.75
N PHE A 199 12.92 4.99 -9.06
CA PHE A 199 14.20 5.31 -9.65
C PHE A 199 15.30 4.93 -8.67
N ARG A 200 16.44 4.53 -9.23
CA ARG A 200 17.62 4.18 -8.45
C ARG A 200 18.84 4.86 -9.03
N LEU A 201 19.66 5.42 -8.15
CA LEU A 201 20.96 5.99 -8.45
C LEU A 201 21.98 5.48 -7.42
N GLY A 202 22.82 4.53 -7.83
CA GLY A 202 23.80 3.90 -6.95
C GLY A 202 23.14 3.18 -5.77
N ASP A 203 23.44 3.64 -4.57
CA ASP A 203 22.96 3.05 -3.31
C ASP A 203 21.71 3.74 -2.75
N VAL A 204 21.03 4.55 -3.57
CA VAL A 204 19.76 5.18 -3.22
C VAL A 204 18.67 4.69 -4.17
N ASN A 205 17.65 4.03 -3.63
CA ASN A 205 16.45 3.61 -4.34
C ASN A 205 15.26 4.42 -3.84
N VAL A 206 14.47 4.96 -4.76
CA VAL A 206 13.22 5.63 -4.45
C VAL A 206 12.09 4.88 -5.12
N SER A 207 11.04 4.57 -4.36
CA SER A 207 9.78 4.06 -4.88
C SER A 207 8.65 4.97 -4.43
N SER A 208 7.63 5.09 -5.26
CA SER A 208 6.41 5.81 -4.94
C SER A 208 5.24 5.16 -5.64
N ASN A 209 4.09 5.16 -5.00
CA ASN A 209 2.83 4.80 -5.63
C ASN A 209 1.78 5.89 -5.39
N ASN A 210 0.80 5.91 -6.27
CA ASN A 210 -0.34 6.79 -6.13
C ASN A 210 -1.50 6.28 -7.00
N ASP A 211 -2.73 6.54 -6.56
CA ASP A 211 -3.91 6.17 -7.33
C ASP A 211 -4.30 7.23 -8.36
N THR A 212 -3.61 8.37 -8.45
CA THR A 212 -3.90 9.41 -9.44
C THR A 212 -3.84 8.91 -10.89
N LYS A 213 -4.80 9.34 -11.71
CA LYS A 213 -4.85 9.03 -13.16
C LYS A 213 -3.68 9.65 -13.93
N ARG A 214 -3.07 10.72 -13.41
CA ARG A 214 -1.98 11.44 -14.07
C ARG A 214 -0.65 10.93 -13.56
N VAL A 215 0.32 10.70 -14.43
CA VAL A 215 1.68 10.21 -14.10
C VAL A 215 1.70 8.74 -13.65
N TYR A 216 0.87 8.36 -12.69
CA TYR A 216 0.79 6.98 -12.16
C TYR A 216 -0.22 6.09 -12.91
N PHE A 217 -1.11 6.67 -13.74
CA PHE A 217 -2.18 5.93 -14.44
C PHE A 217 -3.06 5.07 -13.51
N GLY A 218 -3.21 5.48 -12.25
CA GLY A 218 -4.05 4.82 -11.26
C GLY A 218 -5.55 4.98 -11.55
N GLY A 219 -6.37 4.56 -10.59
CA GLY A 219 -7.84 4.58 -10.68
C GLY A 219 -8.44 5.98 -10.64
N GLY A 220 -7.76 6.95 -10.02
CA GLY A 220 -8.27 8.28 -9.63
C GLY A 220 -9.54 8.14 -8.83
N THR A 221 -9.47 7.24 -7.85
CA THR A 221 -10.62 6.85 -7.03
C THR A 221 -10.58 7.50 -5.67
N ASP A 222 -9.39 7.93 -5.25
CA ASP A 222 -8.98 8.51 -3.99
C ASP A 222 -9.49 7.73 -2.78
N MET A 223 -9.62 6.41 -2.93
CA MET A 223 -10.13 5.50 -1.91
C MET A 223 -9.02 4.61 -1.39
N GLY A 224 -8.90 4.42 -0.09
CA GLY A 224 -7.94 3.45 0.43
C GLY A 224 -6.52 3.99 0.47
N TRP A 225 -5.60 3.40 -0.28
CA TRP A 225 -4.18 3.79 -0.29
C TRP A 225 -3.94 4.89 -1.33
N THR A 226 -3.70 6.11 -0.89
CA THR A 226 -3.71 7.27 -1.79
C THR A 226 -2.33 7.82 -2.12
N GLY A 227 -1.30 7.39 -1.40
CA GLY A 227 0.07 7.77 -1.71
C GLY A 227 1.08 7.04 -0.84
N GLU A 228 2.18 6.67 -1.47
CA GLU A 228 3.41 6.21 -0.82
C GLU A 228 4.60 6.86 -1.49
N ILE A 229 5.62 7.21 -0.71
CA ILE A 229 6.97 7.43 -1.20
C ILE A 229 7.95 6.83 -0.19
N SER A 230 8.94 6.09 -0.67
CA SER A 230 9.97 5.47 0.14
C SER A 230 11.34 5.72 -0.50
N VAL A 231 12.31 6.02 0.34
CA VAL A 231 13.72 6.16 0.01
C VAL A 231 14.47 5.11 0.81
N ALA A 232 15.10 4.18 0.11
CA ALA A 232 15.84 3.07 0.68
C ALA A 232 17.33 3.15 0.32
N THR A 233 18.16 2.93 1.33
CA THR A 233 19.61 2.74 1.23
C THR A 233 19.96 1.40 1.88
N PRO A 234 21.21 0.90 1.79
CA PRO A 234 21.60 -0.36 2.43
C PRO A 234 21.34 -0.41 3.95
N PHE A 235 21.33 0.74 4.63
CA PHE A 235 21.27 0.80 6.10
C PHE A 235 20.00 1.45 6.64
N LEU A 236 19.43 2.39 5.88
CA LEU A 236 18.35 3.25 6.31
C LEU A 236 17.27 3.32 5.24
N GLU A 237 16.02 3.27 5.68
CA GLU A 237 14.87 3.60 4.85
C GLU A 237 14.04 4.69 5.53
N VAL A 238 13.53 5.62 4.74
CA VAL A 238 12.58 6.63 5.18
C VAL A 238 11.45 6.65 4.18
N GLY A 239 10.21 6.74 4.65
CA GLY A 239 9.09 6.89 3.74
C GLY A 239 7.90 7.57 4.36
N PHE A 240 6.94 7.88 3.49
CA PHE A 240 5.65 8.44 3.81
C PHE A 240 4.60 7.57 3.12
N GLN A 241 3.50 7.29 3.81
CA GLN A 241 2.39 6.53 3.27
C GLN A 241 1.08 7.02 3.87
N ASP A 242 0.02 7.07 3.08
CA ASP A 242 -1.28 7.53 3.53
C ASP A 242 -2.43 6.67 3.03
N PHE A 243 -3.47 6.65 3.85
CA PHE A 243 -4.72 5.96 3.62
C PHE A 243 -5.86 6.96 3.81
N SER A 244 -6.68 7.22 2.78
CA SER A 244 -7.70 8.27 2.74
C SER A 244 -9.15 7.80 3.01
N GLY A 245 -9.37 6.49 3.18
CA GLY A 245 -10.74 5.94 3.25
C GLY A 245 -11.54 6.18 1.97
N ASP A 246 -12.76 5.62 1.86
CA ASP A 246 -13.64 5.93 0.71
C ASP A 246 -14.41 7.25 0.94
N PHE A 247 -14.96 7.86 -0.11
CA PHE A 247 -15.78 9.07 -0.02
C PHE A 247 -17.12 8.95 -0.75
N LEU A 248 -18.08 9.79 -0.33
CA LEU A 248 -19.45 9.73 -0.80
C LEU A 248 -19.59 10.39 -2.19
N LYS A 249 -19.40 9.60 -3.26
CA LYS A 249 -19.55 10.06 -4.66
C LYS A 249 -20.98 10.41 -5.04
N THR A 250 -21.97 9.77 -4.43
CA THR A 250 -23.40 9.99 -4.71
C THR A 250 -24.19 9.94 -3.41
N SER A 251 -24.50 11.10 -2.85
CA SER A 251 -25.67 11.22 -1.99
C SER A 251 -26.54 12.34 -2.51
N LYS A 252 -27.86 12.08 -2.59
CA LYS A 252 -28.94 13.04 -2.85
C LYS A 252 -28.95 14.25 -1.89
N THR A 253 -27.97 14.38 -1.01
CA THR A 253 -27.89 15.35 0.06
C THR A 253 -26.50 16.00 0.24
N GLY A 254 -25.50 15.77 -0.64
CA GLY A 254 -24.20 16.42 -0.44
C GLY A 254 -23.12 16.34 -1.53
N GLY A 255 -23.43 15.87 -2.75
CA GLY A 255 -22.44 15.66 -3.83
C GLY A 255 -22.34 16.76 -4.90
N VAL A 256 -23.07 17.86 -4.77
CA VAL A 256 -23.21 18.88 -5.84
C VAL A 256 -21.86 19.47 -6.26
N GLU A 257 -20.93 19.62 -5.32
CA GLU A 257 -19.62 20.21 -5.57
C GLU A 257 -18.66 19.23 -6.27
N GLU A 258 -18.71 17.96 -5.88
CA GLU A 258 -17.98 16.86 -6.55
C GLU A 258 -18.46 16.69 -7.99
N GLU A 259 -19.77 16.72 -8.21
CA GLU A 259 -20.38 16.66 -9.52
C GLU A 259 -19.99 17.88 -10.37
N ARG A 260 -20.06 19.09 -9.79
CA ARG A 260 -19.62 20.32 -10.47
C ARG A 260 -18.15 20.27 -10.87
N ARG A 261 -17.29 19.72 -10.01
CA ARG A 261 -15.86 19.54 -10.30
C ARG A 261 -15.64 18.64 -11.54
N GLU A 262 -16.30 17.49 -11.58
CA GLU A 262 -16.20 16.56 -12.72
C GLU A 262 -16.70 17.19 -14.03
N ILE A 263 -17.81 17.95 -13.97
CA ILE A 263 -18.34 18.71 -15.13
C ILE A 263 -17.28 19.70 -15.66
N ILE A 264 -16.67 20.50 -14.78
CA ILE A 264 -15.63 21.47 -15.16
C ILE A 264 -14.42 20.77 -15.81
N ILE A 265 -13.99 19.62 -15.26
CA ILE A 265 -12.88 18.84 -15.81
C ILE A 265 -13.21 18.32 -17.22
N ASP A 266 -14.44 17.85 -17.44
CA ASP A 266 -14.88 17.38 -18.75
C ASP A 266 -15.01 18.52 -19.77
N GLU A 267 -15.53 19.69 -19.36
CA GLU A 267 -15.57 20.89 -20.18
C GLU A 267 -14.16 21.33 -20.62
N ILE A 268 -13.19 21.36 -19.71
CA ILE A 268 -11.79 21.67 -20.06
C ILE A 268 -11.25 20.68 -21.09
N LYS A 269 -11.52 19.37 -20.93
CA LYS A 269 -11.08 18.35 -21.90
C LYS A 269 -11.72 18.55 -23.27
N LYS A 270 -13.02 18.87 -23.32
CA LYS A 270 -13.75 19.16 -24.56
C LYS A 270 -13.19 20.39 -25.27
N ILE A 271 -12.92 21.48 -24.55
CA ILE A 271 -12.33 22.70 -25.11
C ILE A 271 -10.93 22.43 -25.67
N LYS A 272 -10.09 21.68 -24.95
CA LYS A 272 -8.74 21.31 -25.42
C LYS A 272 -8.75 20.50 -26.72
N LYS A 273 -9.76 19.66 -26.92
CA LYS A 273 -9.93 18.82 -28.13
C LYS A 273 -10.66 19.51 -29.27
N ASN A 274 -11.26 20.68 -29.07
CA ASN A 274 -12.05 21.36 -30.08
C ASN A 274 -11.13 22.09 -31.08
N PHE A 275 -11.03 21.62 -32.32
CA PHE A 275 -10.18 22.26 -33.34
C PHE A 275 -10.76 23.56 -33.92
N ASN A 276 -12.05 23.84 -33.70
CA ASN A 276 -12.75 24.99 -34.29
C ASN A 276 -12.66 26.27 -33.44
N LEU A 277 -12.08 26.19 -32.24
CA LEU A 277 -11.86 27.35 -31.37
C LEU A 277 -10.46 27.94 -31.61
N ASP A 278 -10.39 29.26 -31.67
CA ASP A 278 -9.13 30.00 -31.71
C ASP A 278 -8.27 29.73 -30.46
N ALA A 279 -6.94 29.84 -30.60
CA ALA A 279 -5.99 29.58 -29.54
C ALA A 279 -6.17 30.52 -28.33
N LEU A 280 -6.48 31.80 -28.57
CA LEU A 280 -6.71 32.79 -27.53
C LEU A 280 -8.00 32.47 -26.76
N ASP A 281 -9.09 32.22 -27.49
CA ASP A 281 -10.40 31.85 -26.92
C ASP A 281 -10.34 30.57 -26.10
N LYS A 282 -9.56 29.58 -26.55
CA LYS A 282 -9.30 28.35 -25.78
C LYS A 282 -8.63 28.67 -24.46
N LYS A 283 -7.57 29.47 -24.51
CA LYS A 283 -6.78 29.84 -23.33
C LYS A 283 -7.65 30.57 -22.30
N ASP A 284 -8.45 31.53 -22.74
CA ASP A 284 -9.31 32.32 -21.84
C ASP A 284 -10.42 31.48 -21.21
N LYS A 285 -11.09 30.63 -21.99
CA LYS A 285 -12.12 29.71 -21.46
C LYS A 285 -11.53 28.71 -20.47
N ILE A 286 -10.39 28.11 -20.79
CA ILE A 286 -9.70 27.17 -19.89
C ILE A 286 -9.27 27.88 -18.61
N ASN A 287 -8.67 29.08 -18.69
CA ASN A 287 -8.24 29.84 -17.52
C ASN A 287 -9.41 30.17 -16.58
N ARG A 288 -10.58 30.53 -17.13
CA ARG A 288 -11.78 30.80 -16.34
C ARG A 288 -12.26 29.56 -15.58
N LEU A 289 -12.39 28.43 -16.26
CA LEU A 289 -12.78 27.15 -15.67
C LEU A 289 -11.76 26.67 -14.64
N GLU A 290 -10.47 26.85 -14.91
CA GLU A 290 -9.39 26.52 -14.00
C GLU A 290 -9.35 27.37 -12.73
N LYS A 291 -9.83 28.62 -12.80
CA LYS A 291 -10.01 29.50 -11.64
C LYS A 291 -11.21 29.07 -10.81
N GLU A 292 -12.34 28.76 -11.45
CA GLU A 292 -13.53 28.20 -10.79
C GLU A 292 -13.20 26.90 -10.05
N LEU A 293 -12.46 25.99 -10.71
CA LEU A 293 -12.01 24.73 -10.12
C LEU A 293 -11.14 24.96 -8.86
N GLY A 294 -10.25 25.94 -8.89
CA GLY A 294 -9.43 26.30 -7.74
C GLY A 294 -10.25 26.83 -6.56
N VAL A 295 -11.24 27.69 -6.81
CA VAL A 295 -12.15 28.20 -5.78
C VAL A 295 -12.96 27.07 -5.14
N LEU A 296 -13.41 26.12 -5.96
CA LEU A 296 -14.20 24.97 -5.52
C LEU A 296 -13.40 24.02 -4.61
N THR A 297 -12.09 23.85 -4.84
CA THR A 297 -11.30 22.75 -4.25
C THR A 297 -10.29 23.18 -3.19
N ASN A 298 -9.69 24.37 -3.28
CA ASN A 298 -8.49 24.77 -2.50
C ASN A 298 -8.60 24.57 -0.98
N ASN A 299 -9.78 24.77 -0.40
CA ASN A 299 -10.01 24.65 1.04
C ASN A 299 -11.13 23.65 1.40
N ARG A 300 -11.53 22.79 0.47
CA ARG A 300 -12.61 21.83 0.70
C ARG A 300 -12.09 20.41 0.84
N TYR A 301 -12.90 19.59 1.49
CA TYR A 301 -12.61 18.18 1.76
C TYR A 301 -13.67 17.30 1.11
N HIS A 302 -13.26 16.10 0.70
CA HIS A 302 -14.19 15.06 0.27
C HIS A 302 -15.20 14.79 1.38
N ASN A 303 -16.46 14.56 0.99
CA ASN A 303 -17.50 14.24 1.94
C ASN A 303 -17.37 12.78 2.40
N GLN A 304 -17.19 12.58 3.69
CA GLN A 304 -16.95 11.27 4.29
C GLN A 304 -17.81 11.06 5.53
N THR A 305 -18.30 9.84 5.69
CA THR A 305 -18.94 9.39 6.93
C THR A 305 -17.95 9.42 8.09
N SER A 306 -18.46 9.47 9.32
CA SER A 306 -17.65 9.37 10.53
C SER A 306 -16.81 8.08 10.61
N TYR A 307 -17.24 7.01 9.94
CA TYR A 307 -16.45 5.78 9.84
C TYR A 307 -15.28 5.92 8.87
N GLN A 308 -15.52 6.44 7.67
CA GLN A 308 -14.48 6.68 6.65
C GLN A 308 -13.41 7.64 7.19
N LYS A 309 -13.80 8.77 7.81
CA LYS A 309 -12.85 9.69 8.44
C LYS A 309 -11.99 9.03 9.51
N LYS A 310 -12.49 7.99 10.18
CA LYS A 310 -11.76 7.30 11.26
C LYS A 310 -10.63 6.40 10.76
N ILE A 311 -10.68 5.96 9.49
CA ILE A 311 -9.63 5.14 8.89
C ILE A 311 -8.58 5.98 8.16
N ASN A 312 -8.85 7.27 7.93
CA ASN A 312 -7.90 8.21 7.35
C ASN A 312 -6.68 8.38 8.24
N LYS A 313 -5.50 8.00 7.76
CA LYS A 313 -4.24 8.17 8.48
C LYS A 313 -3.12 8.42 7.47
N ALA A 314 -2.08 9.10 7.92
CA ALA A 314 -0.81 9.15 7.21
C ALA A 314 0.30 8.80 8.20
N SER A 315 1.32 8.08 7.75
CA SER A 315 2.51 7.77 8.53
C SER A 315 3.74 8.24 7.78
N THR A 316 4.65 8.91 8.49
CA THR A 316 6.05 9.04 8.07
C THR A 316 6.87 8.07 8.88
N TYR A 317 7.59 7.16 8.23
CA TYR A 317 8.36 6.14 8.91
C TYR A 317 9.86 6.28 8.66
N ILE A 318 10.64 5.86 9.66
CA ILE A 318 12.08 5.66 9.55
C ILE A 318 12.35 4.22 9.96
N ARG A 319 13.04 3.47 9.10
CA ARG A 319 13.42 2.09 9.34
C ARG A 319 14.93 1.94 9.26
N ILE A 320 15.49 1.29 10.28
CA ILE A 320 16.89 0.89 10.30
C ILE A 320 16.95 -0.59 9.98
N ASN A 321 17.67 -0.94 8.91
CA ASN A 321 17.86 -2.30 8.47
C ASN A 321 19.16 -2.86 9.08
N ASN A 322 19.07 -4.00 9.75
CA ASN A 322 20.23 -4.70 10.30
C ASN A 322 20.57 -5.90 9.41
N SER A 323 21.86 -6.26 9.32
CA SER A 323 22.38 -7.35 8.50
C SER A 323 21.78 -8.72 8.82
N ASN A 324 21.17 -8.88 9.99
CA ASN A 324 20.58 -10.12 10.49
C ASN A 324 19.06 -10.25 10.22
N GLY A 325 18.51 -9.43 9.31
CA GLY A 325 17.08 -9.43 8.96
C GLY A 325 16.15 -8.76 9.99
N TYR A 326 16.71 -8.21 11.06
CA TYR A 326 15.98 -7.40 12.02
C TYR A 326 15.81 -5.98 11.50
N ASN A 327 14.60 -5.44 11.65
CA ASN A 327 14.33 -4.03 11.40
C ASN A 327 13.68 -3.38 12.62
N ALA A 328 14.10 -2.14 12.87
CA ALA A 328 13.45 -1.25 13.82
C ALA A 328 12.78 -0.14 13.00
N THR A 329 11.47 0.01 13.12
CA THR A 329 10.69 1.01 12.40
C THR A 329 10.03 1.96 13.39
N VAL A 330 10.23 3.26 13.23
CA VAL A 330 9.50 4.30 13.95
C VAL A 330 8.50 4.91 12.99
N ASP A 331 7.21 4.86 13.33
CA ASP A 331 6.09 5.43 12.59
C ASP A 331 5.61 6.72 13.28
N LEU A 332 5.56 7.81 12.55
CA LEU A 332 4.98 9.08 12.98
C LEU A 332 3.65 9.27 12.26
N ILE A 333 2.56 8.95 12.95
CA ILE A 333 1.20 9.16 12.43
C ILE A 333 0.86 10.63 12.55
N GLY A 334 0.50 11.25 11.44
CA GLY A 334 0.24 12.68 11.34
C GLY A 334 -0.65 13.06 10.17
N ASP A 335 -0.52 14.32 9.76
CA ASP A 335 -1.26 14.89 8.63
C ASP A 335 -0.69 14.35 7.30
N ALA A 336 -1.55 14.08 6.31
CA ALA A 336 -1.13 13.66 4.99
C ALA A 336 -0.61 14.84 4.15
N TRP A 337 0.51 15.43 4.56
CA TRP A 337 1.07 16.62 3.94
C TRP A 337 1.35 16.43 2.44
N LEU A 338 1.87 15.27 2.04
CA LEU A 338 2.20 14.97 0.66
C LEU A 338 0.94 14.83 -0.20
N GLN A 339 -0.02 14.01 0.23
CA GLN A 339 -1.28 13.83 -0.50
C GLN A 339 -2.06 15.14 -0.60
N ASN A 340 -2.10 15.92 0.48
CA ASN A 340 -2.73 17.24 0.45
C ASN A 340 -2.04 18.22 -0.50
N ALA A 341 -0.71 18.14 -0.66
CA ALA A 341 0.02 18.94 -1.63
C ALA A 341 -0.30 18.50 -3.07
N ILE A 342 -0.38 17.19 -3.33
CA ILE A 342 -0.79 16.64 -4.63
C ILE A 342 -2.20 17.13 -4.98
N HIS A 343 -3.17 16.96 -4.08
CA HIS A 343 -4.56 17.38 -4.29
C HIS A 343 -4.67 18.88 -4.59
N LYS A 344 -3.92 19.73 -3.87
CA LYS A 344 -3.83 21.16 -4.20
C LYS A 344 -3.27 21.42 -5.59
N ALA A 345 -2.19 20.73 -5.97
CA ALA A 345 -1.55 20.91 -7.27
C ALA A 345 -2.46 20.47 -8.44
N ILE A 346 -3.25 19.41 -8.25
CA ILE A 346 -4.19 18.91 -9.27
C ILE A 346 -5.58 19.53 -9.18
N LYS A 347 -5.82 20.45 -8.24
CA LYS A 347 -7.11 21.10 -7.96
C LYS A 347 -8.20 20.06 -7.64
N ASP A 348 -7.95 19.27 -6.60
CA ASP A 348 -8.86 18.25 -6.07
C ASP A 348 -9.25 18.52 -4.61
N PHE A 349 -10.38 17.95 -4.19
CA PHE A 349 -10.82 17.99 -2.79
C PHE A 349 -9.84 17.21 -1.92
N ARG A 350 -9.61 17.65 -0.68
CA ARG A 350 -8.65 17.00 0.23
C ARG A 350 -9.31 15.97 1.15
N PHE A 351 -8.53 15.22 1.92
CA PHE A 351 -9.06 14.40 3.01
C PHE A 351 -8.71 14.98 4.39
N GLU A 352 -9.57 14.70 5.35
CA GLU A 352 -9.38 15.10 6.75
C GLU A 352 -8.59 14.00 7.48
N TYR A 353 -7.43 14.35 8.05
CA TYR A 353 -6.57 13.45 8.81
C TYR A 353 -6.42 13.99 10.22
N ASN A 354 -7.14 13.40 11.18
CA ASN A 354 -7.26 13.96 12.54
C ASN A 354 -6.34 13.29 13.58
N TYR A 355 -5.36 12.50 13.13
CA TYR A 355 -4.57 11.66 14.03
C TYR A 355 -3.11 12.08 14.08
N LYS A 356 -2.66 12.45 15.28
CA LYS A 356 -1.26 12.79 15.57
C LYS A 356 -0.75 11.89 16.69
N LYS A 357 0.02 10.83 16.37
CA LYS A 357 0.57 9.88 17.34
C LYS A 357 1.88 9.28 16.84
N THR A 358 2.85 9.12 17.73
CA THR A 358 4.06 8.33 17.46
C THR A 358 3.81 6.86 17.80
N GLU A 359 4.19 5.96 16.90
CA GLU A 359 4.22 4.51 17.10
C GLU A 359 5.63 3.97 16.83
N VAL A 360 6.08 3.00 17.62
CA VAL A 360 7.38 2.36 17.42
C VAL A 360 7.12 0.88 17.22
N TRP A 361 7.63 0.33 16.13
CA TRP A 361 7.49 -1.06 15.72
C TRP A 361 8.85 -1.73 15.59
N SER A 362 8.95 -2.97 16.07
CA SER A 362 10.12 -3.81 15.87
C SER A 362 9.69 -5.11 15.21
N GLY A 363 10.48 -5.61 14.27
CA GLY A 363 10.17 -6.86 13.61
C GLY A 363 11.37 -7.54 12.98
N LYS A 364 11.11 -8.75 12.52
CA LYS A 364 12.04 -9.55 11.75
C LYS A 364 11.42 -9.89 10.41
N SER A 365 12.19 -9.70 9.35
CA SER A 365 11.87 -10.16 8.01
C SER A 365 12.73 -11.39 7.71
N TRP A 366 12.11 -12.42 7.13
CA TRP A 366 12.79 -13.66 6.75
C TRP A 366 12.76 -13.85 5.23
#